data_AF-A0A538IYQ0-F1
#
_entry.id   AF-A0A538IYQ0-F1
#
_cell.length_a   1.000
_cell.length_b   1.000
_cell.length_c   1.000
_cell.angle_alpha   90.00
_cell.angle_beta   90.00
_cell.angle_gamma   90.00
#
_symmetry.space_group_name_H-M   'P 1'
#
loop_
_entity.id
_entity.type
_entity.pdbx_description
1 polymer ?
#
loop_
_entity_poly.entity_id
_entity_poly.type
_entity_poly.pdbx_seq_one_letter_code
_entity_poly.pdbx_strand_id
1 'polypeptide(L)'
;MSRWHLLPLDPNEGSGTSRVEKNFPLGDYPRIKCNIARRGGERIYHLPFDQQYDTTVIESARGECYVATAGEAEQLGFRRAWRWRGGDA
;
A
#
# COMPACT_ATOMS: atom_id res chain seq x y z
N MET A 1 -21.86 2.80 21.79
CA MET A 1 -21.16 1.52 21.59
C MET A 1 -22.07 0.65 20.74
N SER A 2 -21.90 0.74 19.42
CA SER A 2 -22.90 0.25 18.47
C SER A 2 -22.82 -1.26 18.31
N ARG A 3 -23.97 -1.87 18.61
CA ARG A 3 -24.43 -3.23 18.39
C ARG A 3 -24.03 -3.77 17.00
N TRP A 4 -23.00 -4.61 16.96
CA TRP A 4 -22.77 -5.52 15.85
C TRP A 4 -23.92 -6.54 15.83
N HIS A 5 -24.78 -6.46 14.82
CA HIS A 5 -25.85 -7.44 14.63
C HIS A 5 -25.22 -8.82 14.38
N LEU A 6 -25.53 -9.78 15.26
CA LEU A 6 -25.33 -11.20 15.02
C LEU A 6 -26.09 -11.60 13.74
N LEU A 7 -25.34 -11.95 12.70
CA LEU A 7 -25.85 -12.86 11.68
C LEU A 7 -25.80 -14.28 12.25
N PRO A 8 -26.81 -15.13 11.97
CA PRO A 8 -26.80 -16.51 12.43
C PRO A 8 -25.60 -17.24 11.80
N LEU A 9 -24.84 -17.93 12.65
CA LEU A 9 -23.77 -18.84 12.23
C LEU A 9 -24.41 -19.98 11.43
N ASP A 10 -24.05 -20.11 10.16
CA ASP A 10 -24.54 -21.18 9.29
C ASP A 10 -24.05 -22.54 9.80
N PRO A 11 -24.92 -23.56 9.90
CA PRO A 11 -24.60 -24.87 10.47
C PRO A 11 -23.74 -25.78 9.57
N ASN A 12 -23.12 -25.22 8.52
CA ASN A 12 -22.23 -25.93 7.60
C ASN A 12 -20.81 -25.34 7.65
N GLU A 13 -20.26 -25.23 8.86
CA GLU A 13 -18.82 -24.99 9.05
C GLU A 13 -18.06 -26.30 8.88
N GLY A 14 -17.90 -26.70 7.62
CA GLY A 14 -17.03 -27.78 7.20
C GLY A 14 -16.32 -27.40 5.91
N SER A 15 -15.00 -27.31 5.95
CA SER A 15 -14.08 -27.07 4.82
C SER A 15 -13.99 -25.61 4.36
N GLY A 16 -12.83 -25.01 4.65
CA GLY A 16 -12.44 -23.69 4.17
C GLY A 16 -12.44 -23.64 2.64
N THR A 17 -13.54 -23.17 2.09
CA THR A 17 -13.65 -22.82 0.67
C THR A 17 -13.46 -21.31 0.58
N SER A 18 -12.39 -20.88 -0.08
CA SER A 18 -12.19 -19.46 -0.40
C SER A 18 -13.35 -19.00 -1.28
N ARG A 19 -14.23 -18.17 -0.73
CA ARG A 19 -15.37 -17.60 -1.46
C ARG A 19 -14.85 -16.60 -2.50
N VAL A 20 -14.96 -16.95 -3.77
CA VAL A 20 -14.61 -16.05 -4.88
C VAL A 20 -15.81 -15.19 -5.23
N GLU A 21 -15.72 -13.89 -4.94
CA GLU A 21 -16.72 -12.91 -5.38
C GLU A 21 -16.37 -12.38 -6.77
N LYS A 22 -17.25 -12.66 -7.73
CA LYS A 22 -17.16 -12.08 -9.08
C LYS A 22 -17.79 -10.69 -9.04
N ASN A 23 -17.20 -9.74 -9.77
CA ASN A 23 -17.70 -8.35 -9.91
C ASN A 23 -17.59 -7.49 -8.64
N PHE A 24 -16.53 -7.69 -7.84
CA PHE A 24 -16.20 -6.76 -6.75
C PHE A 24 -15.76 -5.40 -7.33
N PRO A 25 -16.38 -4.28 -6.93
CA PRO A 25 -16.00 -2.97 -7.43
C PRO A 25 -14.58 -2.63 -6.95
N LEU A 26 -13.67 -2.43 -7.91
CA LEU A 26 -12.35 -1.92 -7.62
C LEU A 26 -12.49 -0.44 -7.26
N GLY A 27 -12.30 -0.11 -5.98
CA GLY A 27 -12.22 1.28 -5.53
C GLY A 27 -10.96 1.97 -6.05
N ASP A 28 -10.90 3.30 -5.87
CA ASP A 28 -9.68 4.06 -6.15
C ASP A 28 -8.54 3.57 -5.27
N TYR A 29 -7.48 3.08 -5.90
CA TYR A 29 -6.30 2.57 -5.22
C TYR A 29 -5.14 3.55 -5.42
N PRO A 30 -4.78 4.37 -4.41
CA PRO A 30 -3.60 5.22 -4.49
C PRO A 30 -2.36 4.34 -4.63
N ARG A 31 -1.60 4.58 -5.70
CA ARG A 31 -0.53 3.69 -6.18
C ARG A 31 0.87 4.19 -5.84
N ILE A 32 0.99 5.27 -5.06
CA ILE A 32 2.29 5.82 -4.68
C ILE A 32 2.51 5.59 -3.19
N LYS A 33 3.59 4.89 -2.88
CA LYS A 33 3.99 4.52 -1.51
C LYS A 33 5.00 5.54 -0.99
N CYS A 34 4.64 6.31 0.03
CA CYS A 34 5.53 7.25 0.70
C CYS A 34 6.11 6.61 1.96
N ASN A 35 7.39 6.24 1.92
CA ASN A 35 8.10 5.50 2.96
C ASN A 35 9.17 6.35 3.65
N ILE A 36 9.40 6.12 4.94
CA ILE A 36 10.42 6.80 5.73
C ILE A 36 11.49 5.77 6.10
N ALA A 37 12.63 5.88 5.43
CA ALA A 37 13.73 4.92 5.56
C ALA A 37 14.11 4.72 7.03
N ARG A 38 14.07 3.47 7.50
CA ARG A 38 14.44 3.12 8.90
C ARG A 38 15.83 3.59 9.26
N ARG A 39 16.76 3.49 8.30
CA ARG A 39 18.13 3.99 8.44
C ARG A 39 18.17 5.37 7.78
N GLY A 40 18.35 6.42 8.57
CA GLY A 40 18.54 7.79 8.07
C GLY A 40 17.29 8.66 7.98
N GLY A 41 16.08 8.11 8.12
CA GLY A 41 14.85 8.91 8.16
C GLY A 41 14.49 9.58 6.83
N GLU A 42 15.08 9.11 5.72
CA GLU A 42 14.83 9.68 4.39
C GLU A 42 13.38 9.44 3.95
N ARG A 43 12.73 10.50 3.46
CA ARG A 43 11.38 10.45 2.90
C ARG A 43 11.44 10.11 1.41
N ILE A 44 11.09 8.88 1.05
CA ILE A 44 11.18 8.37 -0.32
C ILE A 44 9.79 7.93 -0.79
N TYR A 45 9.37 8.37 -1.98
CA TYR A 45 8.15 7.86 -2.61
C TYR A 45 8.47 6.90 -3.75
N HIS A 46 7.72 5.79 -3.77
CA HIS A 46 7.84 4.70 -4.74
C HIS A 46 6.61 4.67 -5.65
N LEU A 47 6.84 4.72 -6.95
CA LEU A 47 5.83 4.48 -7.99
C LEU A 47 5.74 2.97 -8.29
N PRO A 48 4.65 2.50 -8.90
CA PRO A 48 4.47 1.07 -9.22
C PRO A 48 5.57 0.44 -10.07
N PHE A 49 6.35 1.26 -10.78
CA PHE A 49 7.43 0.81 -11.67
C PHE A 49 8.82 0.85 -10.99
N ASP A 50 8.89 1.22 -9.71
CA ASP A 50 10.16 1.23 -8.97
C ASP A 50 10.52 -0.15 -8.44
N GLN A 51 11.81 -0.45 -8.43
CA GLN A 51 12.36 -1.75 -8.01
C GLN A 51 11.94 -2.17 -6.59
N GLN A 52 11.74 -1.21 -5.70
CA GLN A 52 11.38 -1.46 -4.30
C GLN A 52 9.89 -1.25 -4.03
N TYR A 53 9.05 -1.13 -5.06
CA TYR A 53 7.62 -0.87 -4.85
C TYR A 53 6.93 -2.03 -4.11
N ASP A 54 7.15 -3.26 -4.54
CA ASP A 54 6.48 -4.44 -3.97
C ASP A 54 6.99 -4.78 -2.56
N THR A 55 8.28 -4.58 -2.33
CA THR A 55 8.95 -4.88 -1.05
C THR A 55 8.68 -3.81 0.01
N THR A 56 8.40 -2.57 -0.41
CA THR A 56 8.12 -1.48 0.53
C THR A 56 6.73 -1.63 1.14
N VAL A 57 6.69 -1.75 2.46
CA VAL A 57 5.47 -1.78 3.27
C VAL A 57 5.32 -0.42 3.96
N ILE A 58 4.10 0.14 3.90
CA ILE A 58 3.79 1.43 4.52
C ILE A 58 3.32 1.22 5.96
N GLU A 59 4.03 1.83 6.90
CA GLU A 59 3.72 1.87 8.33
C GLU A 59 3.14 3.24 8.71
N SER A 60 1.81 3.38 8.70
CA SER A 60 1.14 4.66 8.99
C SER A 60 1.52 5.28 10.34
N ALA A 61 1.87 4.44 11.33
CA ALA A 61 2.31 4.90 12.65
C ALA A 61 3.60 5.73 12.63
N ARG A 62 4.38 5.64 11.54
CA ARG A 62 5.66 6.34 11.38
C ARG A 62 5.52 7.61 10.54
N GLY A 63 4.31 7.95 10.09
CA GLY A 63 4.06 9.05 9.16
C GLY A 63 4.25 8.67 7.68
N GLU A 64 4.32 7.37 7.39
CA GLU A 64 4.31 6.83 6.03
C GLU A 64 2.87 6.81 5.50
N CYS A 65 2.68 6.98 4.20
CA CYS A 65 1.33 7.10 3.63
C CYS A 65 1.25 6.67 2.16
N TYR A 66 0.03 6.60 1.65
CA TYR A 66 -0.24 6.45 0.23
C TYR A 66 -0.78 7.76 -0.33
N VAL A 67 -0.35 8.12 -1.54
CA VAL A 67 -0.86 9.31 -2.25
C VAL A 67 -1.27 8.97 -3.67
N ALA A 68 -2.09 9.81 -4.28
CA ALA A 68 -2.58 9.61 -5.64
C ALA A 68 -1.59 10.14 -6.69
N THR A 69 -0.87 11.22 -6.37
CA THR A 69 0.01 11.92 -7.31
C THR A 69 1.41 12.16 -6.76
N ALA A 70 2.41 12.25 -7.66
CA ALA A 70 3.78 12.57 -7.26
C ALA A 70 3.89 13.97 -6.64
N GLY A 71 3.07 14.92 -7.11
CA GLY A 71 3.03 16.27 -6.55
C GLY A 71 2.59 16.32 -5.09
N GLU A 72 1.64 15.46 -4.68
CA GLU A 72 1.27 15.31 -3.27
C GLU A 72 2.44 14.75 -2.44
N ALA A 73 3.15 13.74 -2.96
CA ALA A 73 4.33 13.19 -2.29
C ALA A 73 5.42 14.25 -2.08
N GLU A 74 5.68 15.06 -3.12
CA GLU A 74 6.68 16.13 -3.10
C GLU A 74 6.30 17.26 -2.14
N GLN A 75 5.02 17.63 -2.09
CA GLN A 75 4.50 18.60 -1.10
C GLN A 75 4.65 18.09 0.35
N LEU A 76 4.53 16.78 0.56
CA LEU A 76 4.81 16.14 1.85
C LEU A 76 6.31 15.99 2.16
N GLY A 77 7.18 16.47 1.27
CA GLY A 77 8.64 16.45 1.45
C GLY A 77 9.29 15.10 1.13
N PHE A 78 8.61 14.23 0.38
CA PHE A 78 9.20 12.99 -0.13
C PHE A 78 9.94 13.25 -1.45
N ARG A 79 11.10 12.62 -1.62
CA ARG A 79 11.84 12.61 -2.89
C ARG A 79 11.55 11.33 -3.68
N ARG A 80 11.75 11.39 -5.00
CA ARG A 80 11.65 10.23 -5.89
C ARG A 80 12.63 9.13 -5.48
N ALA A 81 12.17 7.88 -5.46
CA ALA A 81 13.04 6.71 -5.35
C ALA A 81 14.10 6.71 -6.46
N TRP A 82 15.32 6.27 -6.12
CA TRP A 82 16.41 6.22 -7.10
C TRP A 82 16.16 5.09 -8.12
N ARG A 83 16.41 5.38 -9.39
CA ARG A 83 16.29 4.44 -10.50
C ARG A 83 17.68 4.08 -11.02
N TRP A 84 18.08 2.82 -10.87
CA TRP A 84 19.30 2.32 -11.49
C TRP A 84 19.20 2.41 -13.01
N ARG A 85 20.26 2.87 -13.67
CA ARG A 85 20.31 3.05 -15.13
C ARG A 85 21.16 2.02 -15.87
N GLY A 86 21.71 1.01 -15.18
CA GLY A 86 22.79 0.20 -15.74
C GLY A 86 24.09 1.01 -15.77
N GLY A 87 25.21 0.40 -15.42
CA GLY A 87 26.51 0.96 -15.81
C GLY A 87 26.82 0.45 -17.21
N ASP A 88 27.20 1.32 -18.14
CA ASP A 88 27.83 0.89 -19.38
C ASP A 88 29.15 0.21 -18.99
N ALA A 89 29.20 -1.11 -19.15
CA ALA A 89 30.38 -1.94 -18.85
C ALA A 89 31.46 -1.77 -19.93
#